data_AF-A0AB35HR47-F1
#
_entry.id   AF-A0AB35HR47-F1
#
_cell.length_a   1.000
_cell.length_b   1.000
_cell.length_c   1.000
_cell.angle_alpha   90.00
_cell.angle_beta   90.00
_cell.angle_gamma   90.00
#
_symmetry.space_group_name_H-M   'P 1'
#
loop_
_entity.id
_entity.type
_entity.pdbx_description
1 polymer ?
#
loop_
_entity_poly.entity_id
_entity_poly.type
_entity_poly.pdbx_seq_one_letter_code
_entity_poly.pdbx_strand_id
1 'polypeptide(L)'
;MKKTHSTLDIHPWKITSTKLDQQNRRLHESITSIGNGYMGMRGNFEENYSADHHRGTYLAGVWYPDKTRVGWWKNGYPDYYGKVINAINFIALDLYVNGTQIDLASCDYEDFYIELNMYDGILYRHFTVSIGNTKVKFSFERFVSITKKELACITMKAEVLKGQAKIYVISKLDNNVQNEDSNYEEMFWQKRNQKITDKASFLTVQTIENPFDVGQFVVTSSMRHNLTPVKTRKEPLAISNE
;
A
#
# COMPACT_ATOMS: atom_id res chain seq x y z
N MET A 1 -35.24 9.27 1.59
CA MET A 1 -34.23 8.70 2.51
C MET A 1 -33.06 8.20 1.69
N LYS A 2 -31.82 8.56 2.03
CA LYS A 2 -30.64 7.87 1.47
C LYS A 2 -30.64 6.44 2.02
N LYS A 3 -30.66 5.42 1.16
CA LYS A 3 -30.48 4.02 1.59
C LYS A 3 -29.02 3.85 2.02
N THR A 4 -28.80 3.41 3.25
CA THR A 4 -27.48 3.03 3.76
C THR A 4 -27.16 1.60 3.30
N HIS A 5 -26.12 1.45 2.48
CA HIS A 5 -25.52 0.15 2.19
C HIS A 5 -24.48 -0.15 3.28
N SER A 6 -24.79 -1.05 4.21
CA SER A 6 -23.83 -1.44 5.26
C SER A 6 -23.00 -2.62 4.79
N THR A 7 -21.74 -2.37 4.47
CA THR A 7 -20.74 -3.39 4.06
C THR A 7 -19.72 -3.67 5.19
N LEU A 8 -19.96 -3.07 6.35
CA LEU A 8 -19.13 -3.08 7.55
C LEU A 8 -20.00 -3.45 8.75
N ASP A 9 -19.39 -4.06 9.76
CA ASP A 9 -20.06 -4.38 11.01
C ASP A 9 -20.03 -3.20 11.98
N ILE A 10 -20.99 -3.16 12.90
CA ILE A 10 -21.08 -2.11 13.93
C ILE A 10 -20.34 -2.57 15.18
N HIS A 11 -19.30 -1.85 15.56
CA HIS A 11 -18.55 -2.09 16.79
C HIS A 11 -18.06 -0.76 17.42
N PRO A 12 -18.03 -0.60 18.76
CA PRO A 12 -17.67 0.67 19.40
C PRO A 12 -16.27 1.19 19.07
N TRP A 13 -15.32 0.28 18.88
CA TRP A 13 -13.90 0.59 18.70
C TRP A 13 -13.28 0.01 17.43
N LYS A 14 -14.08 -0.66 16.59
CA LYS A 14 -13.55 -1.40 15.44
C LYS A 14 -14.38 -1.11 14.20
N ILE A 15 -13.71 -1.03 13.07
CA ILE A 15 -14.34 -1.04 11.76
C ILE A 15 -13.97 -2.38 11.13
N THR A 16 -14.93 -3.29 11.01
CA THR A 16 -14.67 -4.66 10.56
C THR A 16 -15.48 -5.04 9.33
N SER A 17 -14.96 -6.01 8.58
CA SER A 17 -15.72 -6.74 7.57
C SER A 17 -15.21 -8.17 7.46
N THR A 18 -16.13 -9.12 7.37
CA THR A 18 -15.86 -10.56 7.16
C THR A 18 -15.96 -10.98 5.70
N LYS A 19 -16.17 -10.01 4.79
CA LYS A 19 -16.30 -10.25 3.35
C LYS A 19 -15.49 -9.23 2.59
N LEU A 20 -14.79 -9.69 1.55
CA LEU A 20 -14.15 -8.80 0.60
C LEU A 20 -15.22 -8.27 -0.37
N ASP A 21 -15.66 -7.03 -0.13
CA ASP A 21 -16.56 -6.33 -1.05
C ASP A 21 -15.75 -5.73 -2.20
N GLN A 22 -15.59 -6.51 -3.27
CA GLN A 22 -14.84 -6.07 -4.46
C GLN A 22 -15.48 -4.85 -5.14
N GLN A 23 -16.81 -4.69 -5.07
CA GLN A 23 -17.52 -3.56 -5.69
C GLN A 23 -17.30 -2.25 -4.93
N ASN A 24 -17.18 -2.33 -3.61
CA ASN A 24 -16.94 -1.19 -2.74
C ASN A 24 -15.50 -1.15 -2.21
N ARG A 25 -14.53 -1.73 -2.96
CA ARG A 25 -13.14 -1.84 -2.52
C ARG A 25 -12.54 -0.48 -2.18
N ARG A 26 -12.68 0.51 -3.06
CA ARG A 26 -12.19 1.89 -2.84
C ARG A 26 -12.79 2.56 -1.60
N LEU A 27 -14.04 2.24 -1.25
CA LEU A 27 -14.67 2.71 -0.01
C LEU A 27 -13.99 2.08 1.21
N HIS A 28 -13.79 0.77 1.18
CA HIS A 28 -13.13 0.03 2.26
C HIS A 28 -11.69 0.51 2.46
N GLU A 29 -10.95 0.73 1.38
CA GLU A 29 -9.62 1.35 1.43
C GLU A 29 -9.62 2.73 2.10
N SER A 30 -10.59 3.58 1.78
CA SER A 30 -10.70 4.89 2.41
C SER A 30 -10.97 4.78 3.91
N ILE A 31 -11.95 3.96 4.31
CA ILE A 31 -12.39 3.90 5.72
C ILE A 31 -11.42 3.15 6.63
N THR A 32 -10.59 2.27 6.06
CA THR A 32 -9.53 1.54 6.78
C THR A 32 -8.15 2.17 6.59
N SER A 33 -8.10 3.45 6.21
CA SER A 33 -6.84 4.22 6.14
C SER A 33 -6.22 4.38 7.53
N ILE A 34 -4.89 4.42 7.56
CA ILE A 34 -4.09 4.66 8.78
C ILE A 34 -3.12 5.82 8.55
N GLY A 35 -2.87 6.62 9.59
CA GLY A 35 -2.02 7.82 9.48
C GLY A 35 -1.55 8.32 10.85
N ASN A 36 -0.43 9.04 10.86
CA ASN A 36 0.17 9.62 12.08
C ASN A 36 0.47 11.13 11.95
N GLY A 37 -0.11 11.78 10.94
CA GLY A 37 0.11 13.20 10.63
C GLY A 37 1.41 13.51 9.87
N TYR A 38 2.44 12.64 9.95
CA TYR A 38 3.62 12.73 9.08
C TYR A 38 3.40 11.98 7.76
N MET A 39 2.80 10.80 7.85
CA MET A 39 2.40 10.01 6.69
C MET A 39 1.03 9.37 6.91
N GLY A 40 0.39 9.02 5.81
CA GLY A 40 -0.85 8.26 5.80
C GLY A 40 -0.92 7.34 4.60
N MET A 41 -1.68 6.27 4.71
CA MET A 41 -1.93 5.35 3.60
C MET A 41 -3.36 4.84 3.67
N ARG A 42 -3.87 4.47 2.51
CA ARG A 42 -5.17 3.82 2.40
C ARG A 42 -5.09 2.39 2.92
N GLY A 43 -6.24 1.79 3.20
CA GLY A 43 -6.41 0.37 3.52
C GLY A 43 -6.14 -0.57 2.34
N ASN A 44 -5.07 -0.31 1.55
CA ASN A 44 -4.64 -1.14 0.42
C ASN A 44 -4.13 -2.50 0.93
N PHE A 45 -4.18 -3.53 0.11
CA PHE A 45 -3.56 -4.82 0.47
C PHE A 45 -2.05 -4.76 0.26
N GLU A 46 -1.32 -5.49 1.10
CA GLU A 46 0.12 -5.65 0.99
C GLU A 46 0.47 -6.46 -0.26
N GLU A 47 -0.27 -7.53 -0.53
CA GLU A 47 -0.15 -8.35 -1.74
C GLU A 47 -0.81 -7.74 -2.97
N ASN A 48 -0.50 -8.34 -4.11
CA ASN A 48 -1.09 -7.97 -5.39
C ASN A 48 -2.63 -8.06 -5.34
N TYR A 49 -3.28 -7.07 -5.93
CA TYR A 49 -4.73 -7.05 -6.12
C TYR A 49 -5.04 -6.46 -7.49
N SER A 50 -5.55 -7.28 -8.41
CA SER A 50 -5.68 -6.89 -9.83
C SER A 50 -7.01 -6.19 -10.18
N ALA A 51 -8.03 -6.29 -9.33
CA ALA A 51 -9.30 -5.59 -9.53
C ALA A 51 -9.24 -4.11 -9.13
N ASP A 52 -10.36 -3.41 -9.29
CA ASP A 52 -10.49 -1.98 -9.00
C ASP A 52 -10.06 -1.64 -7.56
N HIS A 53 -9.11 -0.72 -7.45
CA HIS A 53 -8.53 -0.25 -6.19
C HIS A 53 -7.88 1.12 -6.41
N HIS A 54 -7.66 1.86 -5.33
CA HIS A 54 -6.96 3.15 -5.37
C HIS A 54 -5.76 3.09 -4.43
N ARG A 55 -4.58 2.85 -4.98
CA ARG A 55 -3.33 2.75 -4.21
C ARG A 55 -2.89 4.15 -3.77
N GLY A 56 -2.70 4.35 -2.46
CA GLY A 56 -2.36 5.67 -1.94
C GLY A 56 -1.52 5.62 -0.67
N THR A 57 -0.31 6.14 -0.74
CA THR A 57 0.55 6.48 0.40
C THR A 57 0.96 7.94 0.26
N TYR A 58 0.93 8.71 1.34
CA TYR A 58 1.10 10.16 1.30
C TYR A 58 2.01 10.62 2.44
N LEU A 59 2.89 11.58 2.14
CA LEU A 59 3.77 12.21 3.11
C LEU A 59 3.36 13.68 3.27
N ALA A 60 3.17 14.12 4.50
CA ALA A 60 2.75 15.47 4.80
C ALA A 60 3.79 16.49 4.31
N GLY A 61 3.33 17.48 3.54
CA GLY A 61 4.19 18.50 2.96
C GLY A 61 4.95 18.09 1.70
N VAL A 62 4.77 16.86 1.20
CA VAL A 62 5.30 16.42 -0.10
C VAL A 62 4.22 16.55 -1.16
N TRP A 63 4.42 17.46 -2.10
CA TRP A 63 3.43 17.81 -3.12
C TRP A 63 4.09 18.11 -4.46
N TYR A 64 3.28 18.22 -5.51
CA TYR A 64 3.73 18.59 -6.85
C TYR A 64 2.82 19.68 -7.46
N PRO A 65 3.39 20.71 -8.11
CA PRO A 65 2.62 21.73 -8.83
C PRO A 65 2.16 21.19 -10.18
N ASP A 66 1.04 20.48 -10.20
CA ASP A 66 0.51 19.89 -11.43
C ASP A 66 -0.09 20.97 -12.33
N LYS A 67 0.37 21.06 -13.57
CA LYS A 67 0.01 22.14 -14.50
C LYS A 67 -1.50 22.23 -14.66
N THR A 68 -2.05 23.45 -14.57
CA THR A 68 -3.49 23.66 -14.66
C THR A 68 -4.06 23.16 -15.99
N ARG A 69 -5.01 22.22 -15.91
CA ARG A 69 -5.81 21.73 -17.04
C ARG A 69 -7.26 22.20 -16.88
N VAL A 70 -7.71 23.07 -17.78
CA VAL A 70 -9.06 23.66 -17.76
C VAL A 70 -9.67 23.61 -19.16
N GLY A 71 -11.00 23.65 -19.24
CA GLY A 71 -11.71 23.72 -20.53
C GLY A 71 -11.42 25.02 -21.29
N TRP A 72 -11.49 26.16 -20.61
CA TRP A 72 -11.17 27.49 -21.18
C TRP A 72 -10.47 28.35 -20.13
N TRP A 73 -9.41 29.04 -20.53
CA TRP A 73 -8.64 29.91 -19.64
C TRP A 73 -9.42 31.15 -19.22
N LYS A 74 -9.17 31.63 -17.99
CA LYS A 74 -9.72 32.87 -17.43
C LYS A 74 -8.63 33.63 -16.68
N ASN A 75 -8.72 34.96 -16.70
CA ASN A 75 -7.80 35.81 -15.95
C ASN A 75 -7.93 35.51 -14.45
N GLY A 76 -6.79 35.28 -13.79
CA GLY A 76 -6.72 34.93 -12.37
C GLY A 76 -6.69 33.43 -12.08
N TYR A 77 -6.76 32.55 -13.08
CA TYR A 77 -6.48 31.13 -12.86
C TYR A 77 -5.02 30.90 -12.48
N PRO A 78 -4.76 29.99 -11.51
CA PRO A 78 -3.40 29.65 -11.13
C PRO A 78 -2.72 28.85 -12.24
N ASP A 79 -1.41 28.98 -12.36
CA ASP A 79 -0.62 28.24 -13.35
C ASP A 79 -0.57 26.73 -13.06
N TYR A 80 -0.76 26.35 -11.79
CA TYR A 80 -0.75 24.96 -11.32
C TYR A 80 -1.75 24.71 -10.18
N TYR A 81 -2.05 23.43 -9.96
CA TYR A 81 -2.72 22.91 -8.77
C TYR A 81 -1.73 22.11 -7.92
N GLY A 82 -1.48 22.58 -6.69
CA GLY A 82 -0.67 21.83 -5.74
C GLY A 82 -1.39 20.58 -5.27
N LYS A 83 -0.82 19.40 -5.54
CA LYS A 83 -1.39 18.10 -5.15
C LYS A 83 -0.44 17.36 -4.23
N VAL A 84 -0.96 16.79 -3.14
CA VAL A 84 -0.21 15.78 -2.39
C VAL A 84 -0.09 14.56 -3.29
N ILE A 85 1.16 14.12 -3.51
CA ILE A 85 1.45 13.06 -4.49
C ILE A 85 1.54 11.70 -3.81
N ASN A 86 1.18 10.67 -4.55
CA ASN A 86 1.31 9.28 -4.12
C ASN A 86 2.80 8.96 -3.97
N ALA A 87 3.24 8.63 -2.76
CA ALA A 87 4.62 8.31 -2.43
C ALA A 87 4.92 6.82 -2.68
N ILE A 88 6.19 6.44 -2.50
CA ILE A 88 6.68 5.07 -2.64
C ILE A 88 5.76 4.09 -1.89
N ASN A 89 5.27 3.07 -2.58
CA ASN A 89 4.56 1.96 -1.96
C ASN A 89 5.56 1.09 -1.19
N PHE A 90 5.64 1.32 0.12
CA PHE A 90 6.52 0.59 1.02
C PHE A 90 5.83 -0.60 1.71
N ILE A 91 4.54 -0.84 1.44
CA ILE A 91 3.79 -1.97 2.01
C ILE A 91 3.74 -3.20 1.07
N ALA A 92 4.27 -3.08 -0.15
CA ALA A 92 4.20 -4.10 -1.17
C ALA A 92 4.90 -5.41 -0.76
N LEU A 93 4.14 -6.51 -0.79
CA LEU A 93 4.56 -7.88 -0.53
C LEU A 93 3.93 -8.82 -1.58
N ASP A 94 4.60 -9.12 -2.69
CA ASP A 94 4.06 -10.17 -3.58
C ASP A 94 4.18 -11.53 -2.90
N LEU A 95 3.08 -12.27 -2.88
CA LEU A 95 3.01 -13.58 -2.26
C LEU A 95 2.83 -14.64 -3.33
N TYR A 96 3.59 -15.71 -3.24
CA TYR A 96 3.40 -16.90 -4.07
C TYR A 96 3.32 -18.14 -3.21
N VAL A 97 2.39 -19.03 -3.52
CA VAL A 97 2.26 -20.36 -2.93
C VAL A 97 2.40 -21.38 -4.04
N ASN A 98 3.43 -22.24 -3.95
CA ASN A 98 3.72 -23.27 -4.95
C ASN A 98 3.85 -22.74 -6.40
N GLY A 99 4.30 -21.49 -6.55
CA GLY A 99 4.47 -20.82 -7.84
C GLY A 99 3.24 -20.02 -8.30
N THR A 100 2.09 -20.14 -7.65
CA THR A 100 0.90 -19.33 -7.93
C THR A 100 0.96 -18.02 -7.17
N GLN A 101 0.85 -16.89 -7.88
CA GLN A 101 0.76 -15.56 -7.27
C GLN A 101 -0.59 -15.41 -6.55
N ILE A 102 -0.56 -14.90 -5.33
CA ILE A 102 -1.78 -14.62 -4.56
C ILE A 102 -2.33 -13.27 -4.99
N ASP A 103 -3.58 -13.29 -5.41
CA ASP A 103 -4.36 -12.13 -5.78
C ASP A 103 -5.83 -12.41 -5.45
N LEU A 104 -6.39 -11.72 -4.46
CA LEU A 104 -7.77 -11.97 -4.00
C LEU A 104 -8.85 -11.52 -4.99
N ALA A 105 -8.47 -10.85 -6.09
CA ALA A 105 -9.39 -10.59 -7.19
C ALA A 105 -9.64 -11.84 -8.04
N SER A 106 -8.66 -12.75 -8.11
CA SER A 106 -8.67 -13.89 -9.05
C SER A 106 -8.54 -15.26 -8.37
N CYS A 107 -7.97 -15.34 -7.17
CA CYS A 107 -7.83 -16.57 -6.41
C CYS A 107 -9.09 -16.90 -5.61
N ASP A 108 -9.39 -18.18 -5.46
CA ASP A 108 -10.36 -18.65 -4.48
C ASP A 108 -9.81 -18.45 -3.06
N TYR A 109 -10.62 -17.81 -2.22
CA TYR A 109 -10.31 -17.56 -0.82
C TYR A 109 -11.52 -17.84 0.08
N GLU A 110 -11.23 -18.03 1.36
CA GLU A 110 -12.20 -18.16 2.44
C GLU A 110 -11.64 -17.47 3.70
N ASP A 111 -12.47 -17.37 4.75
CA ASP A 111 -12.06 -16.79 6.04
C ASP A 111 -11.45 -15.38 5.89
N PHE A 112 -12.03 -14.56 5.00
CA PHE A 112 -11.59 -13.18 4.84
C PHE A 112 -12.04 -12.35 6.04
N TYR A 113 -11.14 -11.55 6.57
CA TYR A 113 -11.41 -10.62 7.65
C TYR A 113 -10.51 -9.39 7.52
N ILE A 114 -11.09 -8.22 7.75
CA ILE A 114 -10.34 -6.97 7.93
C ILE A 114 -10.90 -6.24 9.14
N GLU A 115 -10.01 -5.64 9.94
CA GLU A 115 -10.33 -4.87 11.13
C GLU A 115 -9.40 -3.68 11.24
N LEU A 116 -9.93 -2.46 11.25
CA LEU A 116 -9.23 -1.32 11.82
C LEU A 116 -9.64 -1.19 13.29
N ASN A 117 -8.71 -1.43 14.20
CA ASN A 117 -8.91 -1.15 15.61
C ASN A 117 -8.60 0.33 15.88
N MET A 118 -9.64 1.09 16.21
CA MET A 118 -9.54 2.54 16.43
C MET A 118 -8.91 2.90 17.77
N TYR A 119 -8.83 1.94 18.71
CA TYR A 119 -8.24 2.17 20.03
C TYR A 119 -6.70 2.21 19.97
N ASP A 120 -6.09 1.27 19.25
CA ASP A 120 -4.63 1.16 19.11
C ASP A 120 -4.10 1.66 17.75
N GLY A 121 -4.97 1.89 16.76
CA GLY A 121 -4.61 2.37 15.43
C GLY A 121 -4.00 1.28 14.53
N ILE A 122 -4.26 0.01 14.82
CA ILE A 122 -3.70 -1.13 14.09
C ILE A 122 -4.72 -1.67 13.09
N LEU A 123 -4.26 -1.90 11.85
CA LEU A 123 -5.03 -2.59 10.82
C LEU A 123 -4.64 -4.07 10.83
N TYR A 124 -5.63 -4.92 11.07
CA TYR A 124 -5.52 -6.37 11.00
C TYR A 124 -6.24 -6.88 9.76
N ARG A 125 -5.67 -7.90 9.12
CA ARG A 125 -6.32 -8.58 8.01
C ARG A 125 -5.92 -10.03 7.97
N HIS A 126 -6.83 -10.92 7.61
CA HIS A 126 -6.47 -12.29 7.26
C HIS A 126 -7.38 -12.85 6.18
N PHE A 127 -6.88 -13.88 5.53
CA PHE A 127 -7.62 -14.67 4.56
C PHE A 127 -6.92 -16.03 4.42
N THR A 128 -7.66 -17.01 3.92
CA THR A 128 -7.13 -18.33 3.63
C THR A 128 -7.31 -18.65 2.16
N VAL A 129 -6.23 -19.06 1.49
CA VAL A 129 -6.24 -19.49 0.08
C VAL A 129 -6.03 -20.99 -0.03
N SER A 130 -6.65 -21.58 -1.05
CA SER A 130 -6.45 -22.99 -1.41
C SER A 130 -5.81 -23.08 -2.79
N ILE A 131 -4.58 -23.60 -2.85
CA ILE A 131 -3.82 -23.80 -4.09
C ILE A 131 -3.60 -25.30 -4.28
N GLY A 132 -4.41 -25.91 -5.15
CA GLY A 132 -4.48 -27.37 -5.29
C GLY A 132 -4.85 -28.04 -3.96
N ASN A 133 -4.01 -28.95 -3.47
CA ASN A 133 -4.21 -29.63 -2.18
C ASN A 133 -3.62 -28.88 -0.97
N THR A 134 -3.10 -27.67 -1.17
CA THR A 134 -2.42 -26.88 -0.14
C THR A 134 -3.31 -25.74 0.32
N LYS A 135 -3.48 -25.59 1.64
CA LYS A 135 -4.25 -24.51 2.25
C LYS A 135 -3.35 -23.66 3.13
N VAL A 136 -3.31 -22.36 2.87
CA VAL A 136 -2.44 -21.41 3.59
C VAL A 136 -3.27 -20.24 4.09
N LYS A 137 -3.20 -19.97 5.40
CA LYS A 137 -3.76 -18.77 6.01
C LYS A 137 -2.68 -17.70 6.04
N PHE A 138 -3.00 -16.53 5.49
CA PHE A 138 -2.18 -15.33 5.61
C PHE A 138 -2.84 -14.40 6.64
N SER A 139 -2.02 -13.81 7.49
CA SER A 139 -2.45 -12.82 8.48
C SER A 139 -1.48 -11.65 8.48
N PHE A 140 -2.03 -10.45 8.52
CA PHE A 140 -1.33 -9.19 8.44
C PHE A 140 -1.73 -8.32 9.63
N GLU A 141 -0.74 -7.63 10.17
CA GLU A 141 -0.90 -6.59 11.16
C GLU A 141 -0.02 -5.42 10.72
N ARG A 142 -0.59 -4.22 10.62
CA ARG A 142 0.21 -3.04 10.33
C ARG A 142 -0.26 -1.80 11.06
N PHE A 143 0.70 -0.93 11.33
CA PHE A 143 0.46 0.41 11.87
C PHE A 143 1.52 1.39 11.40
N VAL A 144 1.18 2.68 11.48
CA VAL A 144 2.13 3.78 11.37
C VAL A 144 2.36 4.35 12.77
N SER A 145 3.62 4.42 13.21
CA SER A 145 3.94 4.77 14.59
C SER A 145 3.59 6.24 14.87
N ILE A 146 2.81 6.48 15.91
CA ILE A 146 2.54 7.84 16.40
C ILE A 146 3.71 8.43 17.20
N THR A 147 4.66 7.58 17.63
CA THR A 147 5.84 7.99 18.41
C THR A 147 7.04 8.26 17.50
N LYS A 148 7.34 7.34 16.57
CA LYS A 148 8.39 7.53 15.56
C LYS A 148 7.73 7.77 14.21
N LYS A 149 7.54 9.06 13.89
CA LYS A 149 6.70 9.51 12.78
C LYS A 149 7.04 8.89 11.42
N GLU A 150 8.30 8.55 11.19
CA GLU A 150 8.82 7.99 9.94
C GLU A 150 8.72 6.45 9.87
N LEU A 151 8.21 5.80 10.93
CA LEU A 151 8.17 4.35 11.04
C LEU A 151 6.78 3.78 10.71
N ALA A 152 6.74 2.87 9.74
CA ALA A 152 5.64 1.94 9.53
C ALA A 152 6.11 0.52 9.88
N CYS A 153 5.26 -0.25 10.54
CA CYS A 153 5.52 -1.64 10.90
C CYS A 153 4.48 -2.53 10.22
N ILE A 154 4.94 -3.62 9.62
CA ILE A 154 4.11 -4.61 8.94
C ILE A 154 4.59 -5.98 9.39
N THR A 155 3.67 -6.76 9.96
CA THR A 155 3.87 -8.17 10.29
C THR A 155 3.02 -8.99 9.34
N MET A 156 3.63 -9.97 8.69
CA MET A 156 2.93 -10.97 7.89
C MET A 156 3.25 -12.37 8.45
N LYS A 157 2.20 -13.16 8.68
CA LYS A 157 2.29 -14.56 9.09
C LYS A 157 1.63 -15.43 8.03
N ALA A 158 2.30 -16.49 7.64
CA ALA A 158 1.76 -17.51 6.75
C ALA A 158 1.73 -18.86 7.48
N GLU A 159 0.56 -19.49 7.53
CA GLU A 159 0.31 -20.75 8.24
C GLU A 159 -0.19 -21.80 7.25
N VAL A 160 0.56 -22.89 7.08
CA VAL A 160 0.13 -24.01 6.25
C VAL A 160 -0.87 -24.85 7.04
N LEU A 161 -2.15 -24.70 6.72
CA LEU A 161 -3.24 -25.41 7.40
C LEU A 161 -3.42 -26.85 6.86
N LYS A 162 -3.06 -27.08 5.59
CA LYS A 162 -3.15 -28.39 4.95
C LYS A 162 -2.10 -28.50 3.82
N GLY A 163 -1.52 -29.68 3.64
CA GLY A 163 -0.60 -29.97 2.55
C GLY A 163 0.82 -29.48 2.80
N GLN A 164 1.57 -29.23 1.74
CA GLN A 164 2.94 -28.71 1.78
C GLN A 164 3.03 -27.46 0.89
N ALA A 165 3.55 -26.37 1.45
CA ALA A 165 3.66 -25.11 0.75
C ALA A 165 5.12 -24.68 0.59
N LYS A 166 5.50 -24.31 -0.63
CA LYS A 166 6.66 -23.48 -0.91
C LYS A 166 6.18 -22.04 -1.05
N ILE A 167 6.42 -21.23 -0.02
CA ILE A 167 5.96 -19.85 0.05
C ILE A 167 7.10 -18.91 -0.33
N TYR A 168 6.87 -18.05 -1.32
CA TYR A 168 7.76 -16.95 -1.66
C TYR A 168 7.11 -15.63 -1.30
N VAL A 169 7.91 -14.73 -0.74
CA VAL A 169 7.50 -13.38 -0.35
C VAL A 169 8.49 -12.42 -0.99
N ILE A 170 8.01 -11.57 -1.90
CA ILE A 170 8.81 -10.53 -2.54
C ILE A 170 8.37 -9.19 -1.97
N SER A 171 9.10 -8.74 -0.96
CA SER A 171 8.90 -7.41 -0.40
C SER A 171 9.53 -6.34 -1.31
N LYS A 172 8.88 -5.19 -1.45
CA LYS A 172 9.28 -4.15 -2.41
C LYS A 172 9.23 -2.75 -1.82
N LEU A 173 10.22 -1.93 -2.19
CA LEU A 173 10.07 -0.47 -2.22
C LEU A 173 9.75 -0.10 -3.67
N ASP A 174 8.52 0.32 -3.92
CA ASP A 174 8.00 0.51 -5.27
C ASP A 174 7.67 1.98 -5.54
N ASN A 175 8.41 2.61 -6.44
CA ASN A 175 8.15 3.97 -6.88
C ASN A 175 7.40 4.06 -8.21
N ASN A 176 6.96 2.94 -8.79
CA ASN A 176 6.03 2.96 -9.91
C ASN A 176 4.60 3.20 -9.39
N VAL A 177 4.42 4.39 -8.82
CA VAL A 177 3.16 4.87 -8.27
C VAL A 177 2.68 6.04 -9.11
N GLN A 178 1.40 5.98 -9.47
CA GLN A 178 0.74 7.03 -10.23
C GLN A 178 -0.24 7.78 -9.35
N ASN A 179 -0.43 9.05 -9.67
CA ASN A 179 -1.56 9.83 -9.20
C ASN A 179 -2.70 9.64 -10.20
N GLU A 180 -3.77 8.93 -9.78
CA GLU A 180 -4.96 8.75 -10.63
C GLU A 180 -5.59 10.09 -11.07
N ASP A 181 -5.36 11.14 -10.30
CA ASP A 181 -5.85 12.48 -10.56
C ASP A 181 -4.85 13.38 -11.29
N SER A 182 -3.74 12.85 -11.82
CA SER A 182 -2.76 13.66 -12.57
C SER A 182 -3.41 14.29 -13.81
N ASN A 183 -3.11 15.56 -14.07
CA ASN A 183 -3.76 16.30 -15.15
C ASN A 183 -3.33 15.81 -16.54
N TYR A 184 -2.13 15.25 -16.64
CA TYR A 184 -1.48 14.84 -17.90
C TYR A 184 -0.91 13.41 -17.85
N GLU A 185 -1.36 12.56 -16.91
CA GLU A 185 -0.89 11.16 -16.78
C GLU A 185 0.62 11.06 -16.50
N GLU A 186 1.21 12.13 -15.94
CA GLU A 186 2.63 12.22 -15.66
C GLU A 186 3.02 11.46 -14.39
N MET A 187 4.19 10.81 -14.43
CA MET A 187 4.86 10.30 -13.25
C MET A 187 5.55 11.46 -12.52
N PHE A 188 5.13 11.74 -11.29
CA PHE A 188 5.72 12.85 -10.53
C PHE A 188 7.07 12.52 -9.90
N TRP A 189 7.49 11.25 -9.91
CA TRP A 189 8.73 10.78 -9.30
C TRP A 189 9.76 10.32 -10.32
N GLN A 190 11.02 10.70 -10.08
CA GLN A 190 12.19 10.09 -10.70
C GLN A 190 13.06 9.41 -9.65
N LYS A 191 13.59 8.23 -9.98
CA LYS A 191 14.56 7.55 -9.13
C LYS A 191 15.88 8.34 -9.10
N ARG A 192 16.42 8.52 -7.90
CA ARG A 192 17.77 9.11 -7.69
C ARG A 192 18.81 8.08 -7.28
N ASN A 193 18.48 7.20 -6.34
CA ASN A 193 19.44 6.25 -5.78
C ASN A 193 18.74 5.01 -5.25
N GLN A 194 19.44 3.88 -5.24
CA GLN A 194 18.97 2.66 -4.59
C GLN A 194 20.17 1.87 -4.07
N LYS A 195 20.01 1.16 -2.95
CA LYS A 195 21.04 0.25 -2.45
C LYS A 195 20.43 -0.83 -1.58
N ILE A 196 21.06 -2.00 -1.63
CA ILE A 196 20.81 -3.11 -0.73
C ILE A 196 22.06 -3.26 0.14
N THR A 197 21.86 -3.36 1.44
CA THR A 197 22.93 -3.61 2.43
C THR A 197 22.54 -4.76 3.33
N ASP A 198 23.48 -5.27 4.11
CA ASP A 198 23.23 -6.35 5.08
C ASP A 198 22.18 -5.98 6.14
N LYS A 199 21.99 -4.67 6.41
CA LYS A 199 21.10 -4.17 7.46
C LYS A 199 19.73 -3.74 6.94
N ALA A 200 19.70 -3.17 5.74
CA ALA A 200 18.51 -2.58 5.14
C ALA A 200 18.68 -2.35 3.64
N SER A 201 17.56 -2.21 2.95
CA SER A 201 17.51 -1.72 1.57
C SER A 201 16.86 -0.35 1.54
N PHE A 202 17.30 0.51 0.63
CA PHE A 202 16.72 1.84 0.46
C PHE A 202 16.49 2.21 -1.00
N LEU A 203 15.49 3.06 -1.19
CA LEU A 203 15.15 3.71 -2.45
C LEU A 203 14.99 5.21 -2.19
N THR A 204 15.71 6.02 -2.95
CA THR A 204 15.61 7.48 -2.95
C THR A 204 14.98 7.94 -4.25
N VAL A 205 13.87 8.66 -4.13
CA VAL A 205 13.16 9.30 -5.24
C VAL A 205 13.19 10.80 -5.08
N GLN A 206 13.02 11.51 -6.19
CA GLN A 206 12.84 12.95 -6.20
C GLN A 206 11.68 13.31 -7.10
N THR A 207 10.91 14.35 -6.76
CA THR A 207 9.93 14.88 -7.70
C THR A 207 10.61 15.36 -8.98
N ILE A 208 9.98 15.19 -10.13
CA ILE A 208 10.50 15.68 -11.41
C ILE A 208 10.63 17.22 -11.43
N GLU A 209 11.37 17.77 -12.39
CA GLU A 209 11.48 19.21 -12.58
C GLU A 209 10.12 19.78 -13.02
N ASN A 210 9.81 21.00 -12.58
CA ASN A 210 8.58 21.70 -12.94
C ASN A 210 8.91 23.13 -13.40
N PRO A 211 8.09 23.74 -14.27
CA PRO A 211 8.34 25.07 -14.81
C PRO A 211 7.87 26.22 -13.90
N PHE A 212 7.48 25.95 -12.64
CA PHE A 212 6.78 26.90 -11.78
C PHE A 212 7.64 27.46 -10.63
N ASP A 213 8.97 27.30 -10.71
CA ASP A 213 9.92 27.72 -9.67
C ASP A 213 9.61 27.12 -8.28
N VAL A 214 8.98 25.93 -8.26
CA VAL A 214 8.71 25.18 -7.04
C VAL A 214 9.85 24.20 -6.80
N GLY A 215 10.40 24.20 -5.58
CA GLY A 215 11.45 23.27 -5.18
C GLY A 215 11.04 21.80 -5.30
N GLN A 216 12.01 20.93 -5.58
CA GLN A 216 11.78 19.49 -5.67
C GLN A 216 11.93 18.81 -4.30
N PHE A 217 11.09 17.82 -4.04
CA PHE A 217 11.17 17.01 -2.82
C PHE A 217 12.03 15.77 -3.06
N VAL A 218 12.87 15.40 -2.10
CA VAL A 218 13.65 14.16 -2.10
C VAL A 218 13.18 13.29 -0.95
N VAL A 219 12.77 12.05 -1.24
CA VAL A 219 12.27 11.10 -0.26
C VAL A 219 13.14 9.85 -0.31
N THR A 220 13.62 9.39 0.85
CA THR A 220 14.32 8.11 0.98
C THR A 220 13.52 7.18 1.88
N SER A 221 13.04 6.08 1.32
CA SER A 221 12.43 5.00 2.09
C SER A 221 13.47 3.92 2.36
N SER A 222 13.49 3.40 3.58
CA SER A 222 14.36 2.31 4.00
C SER A 222 13.52 1.19 4.60
N MET A 223 13.88 -0.05 4.28
CA MET A 223 13.18 -1.24 4.74
C MET A 223 14.15 -2.22 5.38
N ARG A 224 13.75 -2.78 6.52
CA ARG A 224 14.48 -3.82 7.25
C ARG A 224 13.51 -4.93 7.64
N HIS A 225 13.93 -6.17 7.42
CA HIS A 225 13.15 -7.37 7.78
C HIS A 225 13.70 -8.01 9.05
N ASN A 226 12.81 -8.31 9.99
CA ASN A 226 13.08 -9.22 11.10
C ASN A 226 12.32 -10.51 10.80
N LEU A 227 13.05 -11.59 10.53
CA LEU A 227 12.46 -12.88 10.12
C LEU A 227 12.78 -13.93 11.18
N THR A 228 11.77 -14.69 11.60
CA THR A 228 11.91 -15.85 12.51
C THR A 228 11.36 -17.12 11.85
N PRO A 229 12.13 -17.79 10.98
CA PRO A 229 11.65 -18.94 10.21
C PRO A 229 12.17 -20.29 10.71
N VAL A 230 11.47 -21.38 10.38
CA VAL A 230 11.95 -22.77 10.55
C VAL A 230 13.06 -23.08 9.53
N LYS A 231 12.93 -22.57 8.30
CA LYS A 231 13.96 -22.58 7.24
C LYS A 231 13.68 -21.44 6.26
N THR A 232 14.68 -20.66 5.87
CA THR A 232 14.53 -19.57 4.88
C THR A 232 15.64 -19.58 3.86
N ARG A 233 15.27 -19.28 2.62
CA ARG A 233 16.18 -18.75 1.61
C ARG A 233 15.84 -17.26 1.45
N LYS A 234 16.83 -16.40 1.64
CA LYS A 234 16.68 -14.95 1.45
C LYS A 234 17.29 -14.59 0.10
N GLU A 235 16.58 -13.76 -0.65
CA GLU A 235 17.08 -13.09 -1.84
C GLU A 235 17.17 -11.58 -1.53
N PRO A 236 17.97 -10.80 -2.27
CA PRO A 236 17.99 -9.35 -2.14
C PRO A 236 16.58 -8.76 -2.28
N LEU A 237 16.26 -7.73 -1.48
CA LEU A 237 14.99 -7.02 -1.60
C LEU A 237 14.80 -6.49 -3.03
N ALA A 238 13.59 -6.62 -3.57
CA ALA A 238 13.27 -6.02 -4.86
C ALA A 238 12.98 -4.51 -4.69
N ILE A 239 13.49 -3.71 -5.63
CA ILE A 239 13.17 -2.29 -5.77
C ILE A 239 12.59 -2.13 -7.17
N SER A 240 11.29 -1.86 -7.26
CA SER A 240 10.57 -1.80 -8.54
C SER A 240 10.73 -0.42 -9.16
N ASN A 241 11.26 -0.37 -10.38
CA ASN A 241 11.49 0.87 -11.14
C ASN A 241 10.74 0.90 -12.48
N GLU A 242 10.01 -0.16 -12.80
CA GLU A 242 9.22 -0.32 -14.04
C GLU A 242 7.74 -0.07 -13.77
#